data_AF-A0A967LCS2-F1
#
_entry.id   AF-A0A967LCS2-F1
#
_cell.length_a   1.000
_cell.length_b   1.000
_cell.length_c   1.000
_cell.angle_alpha   90.00
_cell.angle_beta   90.00
_cell.angle_gamma   90.00
#
_symmetry.space_group_name_H-M   'P 1'
#
loop_
_entity.id
_entity.type
_entity.pdbx_description
1 polymer ?
#
loop_
_entity_poly.entity_id
_entity_poly.type
_entity_poly.pdbx_seq_one_letter_code
_entity_poly.pdbx_strand_id
1 'polypeptide(L)' 'ASTPLNFADATKAAGLTPAEIWSAGATLVDIEADGDLDIYVCNYDAPNQLWINDGKGSFTERAAA' A
#
# COMPACT_ATOMS: atom_id res chain seq x y z
N ALA A 1 -10.90 8.66 -30.85
CA ALA A 1 -11.47 8.24 -29.56
C ALA A 1 -10.34 7.66 -28.72
N SER A 2 -10.17 8.10 -27.49
CA SER A 2 -9.19 7.53 -26.54
C SER A 2 -9.61 6.12 -26.14
N THR A 3 -8.68 5.18 -26.16
CA THR A 3 -8.90 3.80 -25.69
C THR A 3 -9.28 3.83 -24.21
N PRO A 4 -10.31 3.08 -23.77
CA PRO A 4 -10.68 3.02 -22.35
C PRO A 4 -9.56 2.35 -21.54
N LEU A 5 -9.34 2.86 -20.32
CA LEU A 5 -8.43 2.25 -19.35
C LEU A 5 -9.04 0.95 -18.82
N ASN A 6 -8.22 -0.09 -18.73
CA ASN A 6 -8.56 -1.32 -18.04
C ASN A 6 -7.80 -1.36 -16.72
N PHE A 7 -8.53 -1.58 -15.62
CA PHE A 7 -7.96 -1.73 -14.29
C PHE A 7 -8.07 -3.19 -13.86
N ALA A 8 -7.05 -3.69 -13.18
CA ALA A 8 -7.02 -5.01 -12.58
C ALA A 8 -6.70 -4.89 -11.09
N ASP A 9 -7.32 -5.75 -10.27
CA ASP A 9 -6.96 -5.87 -8.86
C ASP A 9 -5.63 -6.60 -8.74
N ALA A 10 -4.65 -5.95 -8.11
CA ALA A 10 -3.32 -6.48 -7.88
C ALA A 10 -3.03 -6.72 -6.39
N THR A 11 -3.99 -6.51 -5.48
CA THR A 11 -3.77 -6.43 -4.03
C THR A 11 -3.00 -7.64 -3.51
N LYS A 12 -3.53 -8.84 -3.74
CA LYS A 12 -2.90 -10.08 -3.29
C LYS A 12 -1.60 -10.41 -4.03
N ALA A 13 -1.54 -10.10 -5.32
CA ALA A 13 -0.36 -10.36 -6.15
C ALA A 13 0.83 -9.48 -5.75
N ALA A 14 0.54 -8.27 -5.28
CA ALA A 14 1.50 -7.30 -4.76
C ALA A 14 1.94 -7.59 -3.32
N GLY A 15 1.47 -8.68 -2.69
CA GLY A 15 1.84 -9.02 -1.32
C GLY A 15 1.10 -8.21 -0.24
N LEU A 16 0.15 -7.35 -0.62
CA LEU A 16 -0.67 -6.61 0.34
C LEU A 16 -1.65 -7.56 1.03
N THR A 17 -1.51 -7.70 2.33
CA THR A 17 -2.44 -8.43 3.20
C THR A 17 -2.96 -7.51 4.30
N PRO A 18 -3.70 -6.43 3.96
CA PRO A 18 -4.30 -5.57 4.96
C PRO A 18 -5.24 -6.40 5.85
N ALA A 19 -5.21 -6.13 7.14
CA ALA A 19 -6.17 -6.74 8.05
C ALA A 19 -7.57 -6.17 7.73
N GLU A 20 -8.63 -6.93 8.05
CA GLU A 20 -10.01 -6.45 7.90
C GLU A 20 -10.33 -5.42 8.99
N ILE A 21 -9.76 -4.23 8.85
CA ILE A 21 -9.81 -3.12 9.79
C ILE A 21 -10.40 -1.92 9.07
N TRP A 22 -11.18 -1.12 9.79
CA TRP A 22 -11.71 0.12 9.24
C TRP A 22 -10.58 1.16 9.12
N SER A 23 -10.33 1.65 7.91
CA SER A 23 -9.28 2.64 7.66
C SER A 23 -9.86 4.03 7.41
N ALA A 24 -9.19 5.06 7.95
CA ALA A 24 -9.51 6.47 7.72
C ALA A 24 -9.02 6.97 6.35
N GLY A 25 -7.95 6.37 5.83
CA GLY A 25 -7.37 6.73 4.54
C GLY A 25 -6.02 6.06 4.29
N ALA A 26 -5.55 6.21 3.06
CA ALA A 26 -4.24 5.76 2.61
C ALA A 26 -3.54 6.86 1.79
N THR A 27 -2.21 6.88 1.82
CA THR A 27 -1.38 7.78 0.99
C THR A 27 -0.18 7.04 0.43
N LEU A 28 0.33 7.53 -0.69
CA LEU A 28 1.61 7.11 -1.25
C LEU A 28 2.71 8.06 -0.78
N VAL A 29 3.84 7.50 -0.37
CA VAL A 29 5.03 8.24 0.10
C VAL A 29 6.26 7.39 -0.15
N ASP A 30 7.38 7.99 -0.56
CA ASP A 30 8.69 7.33 -0.57
C ASP A 30 9.32 7.57 0.81
N ILE A 31 9.19 6.61 1.73
CA ILE A 31 9.51 6.83 3.14
C ILE A 31 10.97 6.52 3.49
N GLU A 32 11.62 5.61 2.75
CA GLU A 32 13.05 5.29 2.89
C GLU A 32 13.96 6.03 1.91
N ALA A 33 13.39 6.84 1.01
CA ALA A 33 14.12 7.63 0.02
C ALA A 33 14.88 6.76 -1.01
N ASP A 34 14.29 5.64 -1.43
CA ASP A 34 14.86 4.76 -2.45
C ASP A 34 14.33 5.03 -3.86
N GLY A 35 13.34 5.91 -3.99
CA GLY A 35 12.74 6.33 -5.25
C GLY A 35 11.49 5.56 -5.64
N ASP A 36 11.07 4.58 -4.84
CA ASP A 36 9.84 3.83 -5.01
C ASP A 36 8.75 4.33 -4.05
N LEU A 37 7.49 4.32 -4.49
CA LEU A 37 6.37 4.75 -3.64
C LEU A 37 5.88 3.60 -2.76
N ASP A 38 5.81 3.86 -1.46
CA ASP A 38 5.24 3.02 -0.41
C ASP A 38 3.78 3.39 -0.13
N ILE A 39 3.11 2.57 0.68
CA ILE A 39 1.74 2.81 1.11
C ILE A 39 1.68 2.96 2.63
N TYR A 40 1.14 4.09 3.10
CA TYR A 40 0.78 4.29 4.50
C TYR A 40 -0.74 4.26 4.67
N VAL A 41 -1.23 3.50 5.65
CA VAL A 41 -2.67 3.34 5.94
C VAL A 41 -2.96 3.72 7.40
N CYS A 42 -3.88 4.67 7.59
CA CYS A 42 -4.38 5.07 8.90
C CYS A 42 -5.58 4.21 9.29
N ASN A 43 -5.50 3.51 10.41
CA ASN A 43 -6.55 2.61 10.90
C ASN A 43 -7.29 3.20 12.11
N TYR A 44 -8.56 2.83 12.26
CA TYR A 44 -9.34 3.12 13.45
C TYR A 44 -9.19 2.00 14.49
N ASP A 45 -8.98 2.39 15.75
CA ASP A 45 -8.89 1.51 16.91
C ASP A 45 -7.92 0.31 16.73
N ALA A 46 -6.93 0.48 15.86
CA ALA A 46 -5.91 -0.51 15.55
C ALA A 46 -4.62 0.16 15.08
N PRO A 47 -3.47 -0.54 15.08
CA PRO A 47 -2.22 0.00 14.56
C PRO A 47 -2.34 0.43 13.09
N ASN A 48 -1.71 1.55 12.76
CA ASN A 48 -1.52 1.96 11.38
C ASN A 48 -0.61 0.96 10.67
N GLN A 49 -0.69 0.90 9.34
CA GLN A 49 0.14 0.01 8.53
C GLN A 49 1.06 0.82 7.62
N LEU A 50 2.26 0.28 7.42
CA LEU A 50 3.24 0.81 6.48
C LEU A 50 3.70 -0.34 5.60
N TRP A 51 3.50 -0.19 4.29
CA TRP A 51 3.84 -1.19 3.29
C TRP A 51 4.98 -0.67 2.42
N ILE A 52 6.15 -1.26 2.58
CA ILE A 52 7.37 -0.90 1.85
C ILE A 52 7.43 -1.63 0.51
N ASN A 53 7.64 -0.90 -0.57
CA ASN A 53 7.75 -1.41 -1.93
C ASN A 53 9.19 -1.86 -2.23
N ASP A 54 9.36 -2.92 -3.01
CA ASP A 54 10.69 -3.40 -3.46
C ASP A 54 11.10 -2.86 -4.85
N GLY A 55 10.38 -1.85 -5.34
CA GLY A 55 10.51 -1.28 -6.69
C GLY A 55 9.93 -2.14 -7.81
N LYS A 56 9.39 -3.31 -7.48
CA LYS A 56 8.76 -4.23 -8.45
C LYS A 56 7.26 -4.34 -8.23
N GLY A 57 6.70 -3.52 -7.33
CA GLY A 57 5.30 -3.55 -6.93
C GLY A 57 5.01 -4.71 -5.97
N SER A 58 6.01 -5.24 -5.29
CA SER A 58 5.83 -6.18 -4.19
C SER A 58 6.05 -5.46 -2.87
N PHE A 59 5.08 -5.57 -1.97
CA PHE A 59 5.02 -4.81 -0.74
C PHE A 59 5.22 -5.70 0.49
N THR A 60 5.91 -5.17 1.51
CA THR A 60 6.04 -5.82 2.81
C THR A 60 5.62 -4.90 3.95
N GLU A 61 4.78 -5.40 4.84
CA GLU A 61 4.35 -4.68 6.05
C GLU A 61 5.55 -4.45 6.99
N ARG A 62 5.68 -3.21 7.48
CA ARG A 62 6.81 -2.70 8.28
C ARG A 62 6.39 -1.71 9.36
N ALA A 63 5.09 -1.53 9.66
CA ALA A 63 4.73 -0.71 10.81
C ALA A 63 5.29 -1.35 12.08
N ALA A 64 6.05 -0.57 12.84
CA ALA A 64 6.46 -0.98 14.18
C ALA A 64 5.22 -1.00 15.09
N ALA A 65 5.09 -2.04 15.91
CA ALA A 65 4.15 -2.09 17.01
C ALA A 65 4.64 -1.25 18.21
#